data_AF-A0A151AYT0-F1
#
_entry.id   AF-A0A151AYT0-F1
#
_cell.length_a   1.000
_cell.length_b   1.000
_cell.length_c   1.000
_cell.angle_alpha   90.00
_cell.angle_beta   90.00
_cell.angle_gamma   90.00
#
_symmetry.space_group_name_H-M   'P 1'
#
loop_
_entity.id
_entity.type
_entity.pdbx_description
1 polymer ?
#
loop_
_entity_poly.entity_id
_entity_poly.type
_entity_poly.pdbx_seq_one_letter_code
_entity_poly.pdbx_strand_id
1 'polypeptide(L)'
;MLQVKRRVEPGGRITIGEVLKMAKIKPGDWVEIIPGTNKITIKLTKRSKSKGAVLAAAGILKNHPQLVEEMLRIREDEDDRSGVVPE
;
A
#
# COMPACT_ATOMS: atom_id res chain seq x y z
N MET A 1 -14.31 -7.25 -25.09
CA MET A 1 -13.18 -7.37 -24.14
C MET A 1 -11.90 -7.59 -24.92
N LEU A 2 -10.82 -6.85 -24.62
CA LEU A 2 -9.54 -7.04 -25.28
C LEU A 2 -8.87 -8.31 -24.73
N GLN A 3 -8.57 -9.27 -25.60
CA GLN A 3 -7.84 -10.49 -25.22
C GLN A 3 -6.39 -10.35 -25.67
N VAL A 4 -5.46 -10.39 -24.72
CA VAL A 4 -4.02 -10.31 -24.98
C VAL A 4 -3.38 -11.61 -24.55
N LYS A 5 -2.66 -12.27 -25.46
CA LYS A 5 -1.85 -13.46 -25.16
C LYS A 5 -0.40 -13.03 -25.01
N ARG A 6 0.22 -13.33 -23.87
CA ARG A 6 1.64 -13.06 -23.60
C ARG A 6 2.28 -14.30 -23.00
N ARG A 7 3.57 -14.48 -23.28
CA ARG A 7 4.39 -15.53 -22.67
C ARG A 7 4.74 -15.15 -21.24
N VAL A 8 4.72 -16.13 -20.35
CA VAL A 8 5.28 -16.01 -19.01
C VAL A 8 6.76 -16.36 -19.08
N GLU A 9 7.60 -15.44 -18.64
CA GLU A 9 9.05 -15.60 -18.54
C GLU A 9 9.44 -16.53 -17.37
N PRO A 10 10.66 -17.08 -17.38
CA PRO A 10 11.21 -17.79 -16.23
C PRO A 10 11.10 -16.95 -14.95
N GLY A 11 10.70 -17.58 -13.85
CA GLY A 11 10.42 -16.87 -12.59
C GLY A 11 9.01 -16.28 -12.50
N GLY A 12 8.11 -16.59 -13.45
CA GLY A 12 6.69 -16.22 -13.36
C GLY A 12 6.40 -14.76 -13.75
N ARG A 13 7.35 -14.08 -14.39
CA ARG A 13 7.16 -12.69 -14.83
C ARG A 13 6.35 -12.62 -16.12
N ILE A 14 5.46 -11.65 -16.22
CA ILE A 14 4.69 -11.39 -17.45
C ILE A 14 4.68 -9.88 -17.76
N THR A 15 4.93 -9.53 -19.02
CA THR A 15 4.95 -8.14 -19.46
C THR A 15 3.64 -7.79 -20.16
N ILE A 16 2.81 -6.93 -19.51
CA ILE A 16 1.46 -6.55 -19.98
C ILE A 16 1.24 -5.02 -20.00
N GLY A 17 2.23 -4.26 -20.48
CA GLY A 17 2.26 -2.79 -20.39
C GLY A 17 1.03 -2.06 -20.94
N GLU A 18 0.46 -2.51 -22.07
CA GLU A 18 -0.75 -1.91 -22.65
C GLU A 18 -1.98 -2.13 -21.74
N VAL A 19 -2.11 -3.31 -21.16
CA VAL A 19 -3.23 -3.66 -20.25
C VAL A 19 -3.15 -2.83 -18.97
N LEU A 20 -1.95 -2.62 -18.42
CA LEU A 20 -1.74 -1.78 -17.24
C LEU A 20 -2.14 -0.32 -17.49
N LYS A 21 -1.81 0.22 -18.67
CA LYS A 21 -2.23 1.58 -19.07
C LYS A 21 -3.75 1.71 -19.12
N MET A 22 -4.44 0.73 -19.72
CA MET A 22 -5.91 0.71 -19.76
C MET A 22 -6.53 0.60 -18.36
N ALA A 23 -5.92 -0.20 -17.48
CA ALA A 23 -6.31 -0.32 -16.08
C ALA A 23 -5.90 0.87 -15.20
N LYS A 24 -5.23 1.89 -15.77
CA LYS A 24 -4.69 3.07 -15.07
C LYS A 24 -3.73 2.72 -13.92
N ILE A 25 -3.07 1.57 -13.99
CA ILE A 25 -2.03 1.15 -13.04
C ILE A 25 -0.70 1.80 -13.46
N LYS A 26 -0.06 2.50 -12.54
CA LYS A 26 1.26 3.13 -12.72
C LYS A 26 2.32 2.43 -11.89
N PRO A 27 3.62 2.54 -12.26
CA PRO A 27 4.70 2.08 -11.40
C PRO A 27 4.61 2.72 -10.01
N GLY A 28 4.68 1.90 -8.97
CA GLY A 28 4.55 2.33 -7.57
C GLY A 28 3.13 2.20 -7.00
N ASP A 29 2.12 1.96 -7.83
CA ASP A 29 0.77 1.65 -7.33
C ASP A 29 0.74 0.30 -6.62
N TRP A 30 -0.04 0.25 -5.55
CA TRP A 30 -0.33 -1.00 -4.88
C TRP A 30 -1.40 -1.77 -5.63
N VAL A 31 -1.16 -3.06 -5.83
CA VAL A 31 -2.10 -3.98 -6.47
C VAL A 31 -2.34 -5.19 -5.58
N GLU A 32 -3.58 -5.62 -5.54
CA GLU A 32 -3.99 -6.87 -4.90
C GLU A 32 -4.02 -7.98 -5.96
N ILE A 33 -3.43 -9.13 -5.62
CA ILE A 33 -3.41 -10.32 -6.47
C ILE A 33 -4.35 -11.35 -5.85
N ILE A 34 -5.47 -11.61 -6.54
CA ILE A 34 -6.49 -12.57 -6.10
C ILE A 34 -6.42 -13.80 -7.02
N PRO A 35 -5.86 -14.92 -6.55
CA PRO A 35 -5.87 -16.16 -7.30
C PRO A 35 -7.28 -16.77 -7.31
N GLY A 36 -7.65 -17.38 -8.42
CA GLY A 36 -8.85 -18.21 -8.55
C GLY A 36 -8.57 -19.40 -9.47
N THR A 37 -9.57 -20.24 -9.71
CA THR A 37 -9.42 -21.41 -10.58
C THR A 37 -9.03 -21.00 -12.00
N ASN A 38 -7.80 -21.34 -12.42
CA ASN A 38 -7.21 -21.01 -13.71
C ASN A 38 -7.22 -19.51 -14.08
N LYS A 39 -7.32 -18.61 -13.09
CA LYS A 39 -7.34 -17.17 -13.31
C LYS A 39 -6.65 -16.43 -12.18
N ILE A 40 -6.02 -15.31 -12.51
CA ILE A 40 -5.48 -14.35 -11.54
C ILE A 40 -6.18 -13.02 -11.81
N THR A 41 -6.75 -12.42 -10.77
CA THR A 41 -7.33 -11.08 -10.85
C THR A 41 -6.38 -10.10 -10.18
N ILE A 42 -5.99 -9.06 -10.91
CA ILE A 42 -5.17 -7.96 -10.39
C ILE A 42 -6.08 -6.75 -10.21
N LYS A 43 -6.18 -6.23 -9.01
CA LYS A 43 -6.98 -5.03 -8.71
C LYS A 43 -6.10 -3.94 -8.14
N LEU A 44 -6.41 -2.70 -8.51
CA LEU A 44 -5.80 -1.54 -7.86
C LEU A 44 -6.30 -1.51 -6.42
N THR A 45 -5.39 -1.41 -5.47
CA THR A 45 -5.73 -1.28 -4.06
C THR A 45 -5.09 -0.02 -3.50
N LYS A 46 -5.79 0.61 -2.56
CA LYS A 46 -5.19 1.67 -1.76
C LYS A 46 -4.68 1.01 -0.49
N ARG A 47 -3.44 1.30 -0.13
CA ARG A 47 -2.93 0.90 1.18
C ARG A 47 -3.79 1.61 2.23
N SER A 48 -4.60 0.88 2.97
CA SER A 48 -5.08 1.38 4.25
C SER A 48 -3.84 1.52 5.14
N LYS A 49 -3.50 2.75 5.51
CA LYS A 49 -2.44 2.94 6.50
C LYS A 49 -3.04 2.49 7.85
N SER A 50 -2.32 1.65 8.55
CA SER A 50 -2.74 1.13 9.86
C SER A 50 -2.65 2.25 10.89
N LYS A 51 -3.67 2.52 11.69
CA LYS A 51 -3.69 3.72 12.56
C LYS A 51 -2.84 3.54 13.83
N GLY A 52 -2.13 4.58 14.29
CA GLY A 52 -1.73 4.72 15.70
C GLY A 52 -0.25 4.68 16.10
N ALA A 53 0.75 4.67 15.20
CA ALA A 53 2.16 4.77 15.63
C ALA A 53 2.56 6.17 16.06
N VAL A 54 1.98 7.23 15.50
CA VAL A 54 2.21 8.59 16.03
C VAL A 54 1.60 8.69 17.41
N LEU A 55 0.40 8.12 17.62
CA LEU A 55 -0.17 8.04 18.97
C LEU A 55 0.74 7.24 19.92
N ALA A 56 1.30 6.11 19.46
CA ALA A 56 2.24 5.34 20.27
C ALA A 56 3.54 6.13 20.57
N ALA A 57 4.10 6.82 19.58
CA ALA A 57 5.30 7.65 19.73
C ALA A 57 5.05 8.86 20.64
N ALA A 58 3.88 9.51 20.53
CA ALA A 58 3.44 10.57 21.42
C ALA A 58 3.34 10.08 22.87
N GLY A 59 2.84 8.86 23.09
CA GLY A 59 2.82 8.23 24.41
C GLY A 59 4.21 8.04 25.02
N ILE A 60 5.21 7.68 24.20
CA ILE A 60 6.61 7.57 24.63
C ILE A 60 7.19 8.94 24.99
N LEU A 61 6.83 9.99 24.24
CA LEU A 61 7.33 11.36 24.40
C LEU A 61 6.49 12.24 25.33
N LYS A 62 5.61 11.65 26.15
CA LYS A 62 4.67 12.37 27.04
C LYS A 62 5.31 13.44 27.94
N ASN A 63 6.60 13.34 28.23
CA ASN A 63 7.35 14.31 29.04
C ASN A 63 7.82 15.55 28.24
N HIS A 64 7.60 15.58 26.92
CA HIS A 64 7.95 16.68 26.02
C HIS A 64 6.70 17.18 25.28
N PRO A 65 5.81 17.93 25.96
CA PRO A 65 4.48 18.27 25.44
C PRO A 65 4.52 19.08 24.13
N GLN A 66 5.51 19.97 23.96
CA GLN A 66 5.68 20.77 22.75
C GLN A 66 5.99 19.91 21.51
N LEU A 67 6.78 18.85 21.67
CA LEU A 67 7.11 17.92 20.59
C LEU A 67 5.92 17.01 20.24
N VAL A 68 5.14 16.62 21.24
CA VAL A 68 3.92 15.82 21.03
C VAL A 68 2.89 16.62 20.25
N GLU A 69 2.68 17.89 20.61
CA GLU A 69 1.72 18.78 19.94
C GLU A 69 2.12 19.04 18.47
N GLU A 70 3.39 19.33 18.21
CA GLU A 70 3.90 19.51 16.85
C GLU A 70 3.76 18.24 16.00
N MET A 71 4.07 17.08 16.58
CA MET A 71 3.99 15.79 15.89
C MET A 71 2.55 15.39 15.53
N LEU A 72 1.59 15.68 16.41
CA LEU A 72 0.17 15.47 16.15
C LEU A 72 -0.36 16.46 15.11
N ARG A 73 0.05 17.74 15.19
CA ARG A 73 -0.38 18.80 14.28
C ARG A 73 0.11 18.60 12.85
N ILE A 74 1.35 18.15 12.65
CA ILE A 74 1.91 17.86 11.30
C ILE A 74 1.14 16.74 10.59
N ARG A 75 0.42 15.88 11.33
CA ARG A 75 -0.27 14.70 10.79
C ARG A 75 -1.78 14.72 10.97
N GLU A 76 -2.38 15.88 11.30
CA GLU A 76 -3.83 16.03 11.38
C GLU A 76 -4.55 15.61 10.08
N ASP A 77 -3.88 15.80 8.93
CA ASP A 77 -4.37 15.42 7.59
C ASP A 77 -3.81 14.08 7.05
N GLU A 78 -2.90 13.41 7.77
CA GLU A 78 -2.26 12.17 7.32
C GLU A 78 -2.71 10.95 8.11
N ASP A 79 -3.26 9.95 7.42
CA ASP A 79 -3.59 8.64 8.00
C ASP A 79 -2.32 8.02 8.64
N ASP A 80 -2.29 7.97 9.97
CA ASP A 80 -1.15 7.53 10.78
C ASP A 80 -0.77 6.08 10.43
N ARG A 81 0.51 5.68 10.55
CA ARG A 81 0.99 4.30 10.32
C ARG A 81 1.03 3.55 11.65
N SER A 82 0.80 2.24 11.74
CA SER A 82 1.04 1.45 12.96
C SER A 82 2.28 0.61 12.70
N GLY A 83 3.27 0.72 13.60
CA GLY A 83 4.39 -0.20 13.62
C GLY A 83 3.90 -1.54 14.17
N VAL A 84 4.12 -2.62 13.45
CA VAL A 84 3.97 -3.97 14.00
C VAL A 84 5.12 -4.16 14.97
N VAL A 85 4.83 -4.29 16.26
CA VAL A 85 5.81 -4.78 17.23
C VAL A 85 5.80 -6.31 17.10
N PRO A 86 6.91 -6.98 16.75
CA PRO A 86 6.97 -8.44 16.80
C PRO A 86 6.92 -8.88 18.28
N GLU A 87 6.00 -9.79 18.61
CA GLU A 87 6.04 -10.58 19.86
C GLU A 87 7.16 -11.63 19.80
#